data_AF-A0A365P4H3-F1
#
_entry.id   AF-A0A365P4H3-F1
#
_cell.length_a   1.000
_cell.length_b   1.000
_cell.length_c   1.000
_cell.angle_alpha   90.00
_cell.angle_beta   90.00
_cell.angle_gamma   90.00
#
_symmetry.space_group_name_H-M   'P 1'
#
loop_
_entity.id
_entity.type
_entity.pdbx_description
1 polymer ?
#
loop_
_entity_poly.entity_id
_entity_poly.type
_entity_poly.pdbx_seq_one_letter_code
_entity_poly.pdbx_strand_id
1 'polypeptide(L)'
;MYGEWPNQTKNVKPFFTATYSESEIQNSELSIQNKLSPQADTSSEKSESRTTEKELDLPRSDKDDNTLLSLRAESRTIENSLDSARLDKTENKLFPTPDSQLPTSFLFVGTLSKGKQPLYAIQLVEELHKRGKKVTLDLFGEGILRKELENYIGQNNLQNIIRLKGNQTKETVLKAYQSTHFLILPSKSEGWPKVVAEAMFWGCVPLASPVSCVPYMLGNGSRGLLLTERLSEDINQLVALLHYPKTSQKMANEGQNWSRQFTTDKFEAEIRELLR
;
A
#
# COMPACT_ATOMS: atom_id res chain seq x y z
N MET A 1 14.56 2.86 17.20
CA MET A 1 15.37 2.19 16.16
C MET A 1 14.74 0.82 15.92
N TYR A 2 14.40 0.48 14.68
CA TYR A 2 13.84 -0.83 14.31
C TYR A 2 14.88 -1.66 13.58
N GLY A 3 14.68 -2.97 13.54
CA GLY A 3 15.63 -3.92 12.96
C GLY A 3 16.41 -4.65 14.05
N GLU A 4 16.96 -5.80 13.68
CA GLU A 4 17.94 -6.50 14.52
C GLU A 4 19.32 -5.90 14.24
N TRP A 5 20.00 -5.49 15.31
CA TRP A 5 21.32 -4.87 15.22
C TRP A 5 22.33 -5.78 15.92
N PRO A 6 23.55 -5.91 15.39
CA PRO A 6 24.65 -6.53 16.13
C PRO A 6 24.81 -5.82 17.47
N ASN A 7 24.86 -6.57 18.57
CA ASN A 7 25.01 -6.08 19.95
C ASN A 7 23.81 -5.30 20.53
N GLN A 8 22.58 -5.52 20.04
CA GLN A 8 21.39 -4.99 20.69
C GLN A 8 21.26 -5.54 22.12
N THR A 9 21.20 -4.64 23.11
CA THR A 9 21.02 -5.07 24.50
C THR A 9 19.61 -5.61 24.71
N LYS A 10 19.47 -6.63 25.57
CA LYS A 10 18.15 -7.23 25.89
C LYS A 10 17.14 -6.23 26.45
N ASN A 11 17.61 -5.09 26.96
CA ASN A 11 16.81 -4.04 27.59
C ASN A 11 16.29 -2.99 26.59
N VAL A 12 16.76 -2.98 25.34
CA VAL A 12 16.26 -2.08 24.29
C VAL A 12 15.33 -2.85 23.37
N LYS A 13 14.02 -2.68 23.58
CA LYS A 13 13.01 -3.24 22.68
C LYS A 13 12.70 -2.23 21.56
N PRO A 14 12.67 -2.65 20.28
CA PRO A 14 12.12 -1.83 19.22
C PRO A 14 10.68 -1.45 19.54
N PHE A 15 10.25 -0.26 19.15
CA PHE A 15 8.93 0.26 19.48
C PHE A 15 8.39 1.09 18.32
N PHE A 16 7.12 0.88 17.96
CA PHE A 16 6.45 1.67 16.93
C PHE A 16 5.32 2.55 17.41
N THR A 17 4.91 3.46 16.53
CA THR A 17 3.63 4.15 16.70
C THR A 17 2.73 3.73 15.55
N ALA A 18 1.49 3.41 15.90
CA ALA A 18 0.45 3.06 14.96
C ALA A 18 -0.52 4.23 14.77
N THR A 19 -1.23 4.22 13.65
CA THR A 19 -2.29 5.21 13.35
C THR A 19 -3.64 4.54 13.12
N TYR A 20 -3.63 3.32 12.59
CA TYR A 20 -4.82 2.60 12.16
C TYR A 20 -4.98 1.26 12.89
N SER A 21 -6.23 0.84 13.09
CA SER A 21 -6.58 -0.44 13.68
C SER A 21 -6.81 -1.53 12.63
N GLU A 22 -6.90 -2.78 13.09
CA GLU A 22 -7.32 -3.90 12.25
C GLU A 22 -8.75 -3.74 11.70
N SER A 23 -9.65 -3.13 12.48
CA SER A 23 -11.04 -2.89 12.04
C SER A 23 -11.14 -1.91 10.85
N GLU A 24 -10.21 -0.96 10.74
CA GLU A 24 -10.13 -0.05 9.58
C GLU A 24 -9.71 -0.78 8.29
N ILE A 25 -8.97 -1.89 8.40
CA ILE A 25 -8.62 -2.76 7.26
C ILE A 25 -9.90 -3.38 6.69
N GLN A 26 -10.68 -4.03 7.56
CA GLN A 26 -11.90 -4.76 7.19
C GLN A 26 -12.96 -3.85 6.58
N ASN A 27 -13.18 -2.67 7.18
CA ASN A 27 -14.13 -1.68 6.65
C ASN A 27 -13.74 -1.20 5.26
N SER A 28 -12.44 -1.11 4.95
CA SER A 28 -11.97 -0.75 3.61
C SER A 28 -12.20 -1.83 2.57
N GLU A 29 -12.11 -3.09 2.96
CA GLU A 29 -12.33 -4.25 2.08
C GLU A 29 -13.83 -4.46 1.82
N LEU A 30 -14.67 -4.30 2.85
CA LEU A 30 -16.14 -4.32 2.74
C LEU A 30 -16.70 -3.20 1.87
N SER A 31 -16.16 -1.99 1.98
CA SER A 31 -16.61 -0.84 1.16
C SER A 31 -16.16 -0.92 -0.30
N ILE A 32 -15.18 -1.79 -0.61
CA ILE A 32 -14.79 -2.13 -1.99
C ILE A 32 -15.72 -3.23 -2.54
N GLN A 33 -15.98 -4.28 -1.77
CA GLN A 33 -16.93 -5.34 -2.14
C GLN A 33 -18.33 -4.78 -2.43
N ASN A 34 -18.85 -3.89 -1.58
CA ASN A 34 -20.15 -3.26 -1.78
C ASN A 34 -20.22 -2.32 -2.99
N LYS A 35 -19.07 -1.86 -3.52
CA LYS A 35 -19.00 -1.09 -4.78
C LYS A 35 -18.90 -1.99 -6.02
N LEU A 36 -18.51 -3.24 -5.86
CA LEU A 36 -18.33 -4.23 -6.94
C LEU A 36 -19.56 -5.14 -7.11
N SER A 37 -20.43 -5.25 -6.10
CA SER A 37 -21.74 -5.86 -6.24
C SER A 37 -22.69 -4.96 -7.05
N PRO A 38 -23.14 -5.35 -8.25
CA PRO A 38 -24.16 -4.59 -8.97
C PRO A 38 -25.45 -4.55 -8.13
N GLN A 39 -26.05 -3.36 -8.03
CA GLN A 39 -27.42 -3.23 -7.51
C GLN A 39 -28.31 -4.14 -8.37
N ALA A 40 -28.81 -5.23 -7.77
CA ALA A 40 -29.84 -6.03 -8.39
C ALA A 40 -31.12 -5.19 -8.41
N ASP A 41 -31.48 -4.75 -9.62
CA ASP A 41 -32.75 -4.12 -9.90
C ASP A 41 -33.90 -4.98 -9.40
N THR A 42 -34.81 -4.30 -8.71
CA THR A 42 -36.16 -4.76 -8.44
C THR A 42 -36.91 -4.99 -9.75
N SER A 43 -37.19 -6.24 -10.10
CA SER A 43 -38.47 -6.59 -10.73
C SER A 43 -38.71 -8.10 -10.66
N SER A 44 -39.95 -8.40 -10.33
CA SER A 44 -40.57 -9.72 -10.21
C SER A 44 -40.40 -10.59 -11.45
N GLU A 45 -40.19 -11.89 -11.26
CA GLU A 45 -41.11 -12.89 -11.79
C GLU A 45 -41.02 -14.23 -11.05
N LYS A 46 -42.21 -14.74 -10.71
CA LYS A 46 -42.47 -16.04 -10.11
C LYS A 46 -42.17 -17.13 -11.14
N SER A 47 -41.57 -18.25 -10.72
CA SER A 47 -42.15 -19.56 -11.01
C SER A 47 -41.53 -20.64 -10.12
N GLU A 48 -42.43 -21.39 -9.50
CA GLU A 48 -42.15 -22.61 -8.75
C GLU A 48 -41.74 -23.74 -9.70
N SER A 49 -40.85 -24.63 -9.27
CA SER A 49 -41.15 -26.07 -9.33
C SER A 49 -40.15 -26.88 -8.50
N ARG A 50 -40.72 -27.63 -7.57
CA ARG A 50 -40.13 -28.77 -6.88
C ARG A 50 -39.78 -29.87 -7.88
N THR A 51 -38.72 -30.62 -7.61
CA THR A 51 -38.77 -32.09 -7.62
C THR A 51 -37.62 -32.68 -6.83
N THR A 52 -37.96 -33.76 -6.15
CA THR A 52 -37.28 -34.47 -5.07
C THR A 52 -36.45 -35.66 -5.57
N GLU A 53 -35.47 -36.04 -4.75
CA GLU A 53 -34.98 -37.41 -4.50
C GLU A 53 -34.29 -38.21 -5.64
N LYS A 54 -33.05 -38.67 -5.38
CA LYS A 54 -32.84 -40.05 -4.94
C LYS A 54 -31.40 -40.34 -4.51
N GLU A 55 -31.29 -40.74 -3.25
CA GLU A 55 -30.22 -41.50 -2.64
C GLU A 55 -30.43 -42.98 -3.00
N LEU A 56 -29.36 -43.73 -3.31
CA LEU A 56 -29.40 -45.19 -3.42
C LEU A 56 -28.11 -45.78 -2.85
N ASP A 57 -28.30 -46.70 -1.91
CA ASP A 57 -27.30 -47.23 -1.00
C ASP A 57 -27.14 -48.76 -1.20
N LEU A 58 -25.89 -49.23 -1.14
CA LEU A 58 -25.37 -50.56 -0.71
C LEU A 58 -25.57 -51.82 -1.61
N PRO A 59 -24.86 -52.97 -1.40
CA PRO A 59 -23.86 -53.35 -0.36
C PRO A 59 -22.62 -54.23 -0.77
N ARG A 60 -21.67 -54.38 0.19
CA ARG A 60 -20.78 -55.56 0.53
C ARG A 60 -19.69 -56.00 -0.47
N SER A 61 -18.53 -56.57 -0.11
CA SER A 61 -17.82 -56.88 1.15
C SER A 61 -16.42 -57.43 0.81
N ASP A 62 -15.44 -57.15 1.68
CA ASP A 62 -14.36 -58.03 2.16
C ASP A 62 -13.43 -58.80 1.18
N LYS A 63 -12.15 -58.36 1.19
CA LYS A 63 -10.97 -59.06 1.79
C LYS A 63 -9.74 -59.31 0.89
N ASP A 64 -8.62 -59.01 1.54
CA ASP A 64 -7.26 -59.56 1.42
C ASP A 64 -6.25 -58.91 0.46
N ASP A 65 -5.55 -57.91 1.03
CA ASP A 65 -4.09 -57.85 1.20
C ASP A 65 -3.21 -58.65 0.22
N ASN A 66 -2.46 -57.92 -0.61
CA ASN A 66 -1.00 -57.76 -0.49
C ASN A 66 -0.40 -57.21 -1.81
N THR A 67 -0.78 -55.99 -2.19
CA THR A 67 -0.16 -55.27 -3.35
C THR A 67 -0.06 -53.76 -3.14
N LEU A 68 -0.08 -53.30 -1.89
CA LEU A 68 -0.22 -51.87 -1.53
C LEU A 68 1.00 -51.25 -0.84
N LEU A 69 2.16 -51.91 -0.87
CA LEU A 69 3.39 -51.42 -0.24
C LEU A 69 4.59 -51.20 -1.17
N SER A 70 4.50 -51.56 -2.46
CA SER A 70 5.53 -51.22 -3.46
C SER A 70 5.08 -50.23 -4.53
N LEU A 71 3.81 -49.84 -4.56
CA LEU A 71 3.27 -48.82 -5.47
C LEU A 71 3.13 -47.42 -4.83
N ARG A 72 3.58 -47.24 -3.59
CA ARG A 72 3.58 -45.94 -2.88
C ARG A 72 4.85 -45.11 -3.05
N ALA A 73 5.84 -45.60 -3.80
CA ALA A 73 7.09 -44.90 -4.05
C ALA A 73 7.18 -44.23 -5.44
N GLU A 74 6.30 -44.56 -6.38
CA GLU A 74 6.34 -44.01 -7.75
C GLU A 74 5.17 -43.07 -8.11
N SER A 75 4.18 -42.89 -7.21
CA SER A 75 3.12 -41.87 -7.37
C SER A 75 3.43 -40.52 -6.71
N ARG A 76 4.64 -40.31 -6.16
CA ARG A 76 5.05 -39.02 -5.54
C ARG A 76 5.78 -38.07 -6.50
N THR A 77 5.78 -38.35 -7.80
CA THR A 77 6.44 -37.47 -8.80
C THR A 77 5.50 -37.04 -9.94
N ILE A 78 4.23 -37.44 -9.93
CA ILE A 78 3.23 -37.00 -10.92
C ILE A 78 1.94 -36.59 -10.20
N GLU A 79 2.01 -35.52 -9.40
CA GLU A 79 0.84 -34.74 -9.01
C GLU A 79 1.17 -33.23 -8.93
N ASN A 80 2.20 -32.82 -9.67
CA ASN A 80 2.37 -31.44 -10.13
C ASN A 80 1.66 -31.31 -11.50
N SER A 81 0.34 -31.08 -11.51
CA SER A 81 -0.33 -30.59 -12.72
C SER A 81 -1.71 -29.95 -12.52
N LEU A 82 -2.35 -29.96 -11.33
CA LEU A 82 -3.73 -29.48 -11.21
C LEU A 82 -4.04 -28.60 -9.98
N ASP A 83 -3.04 -28.02 -9.33
CA ASP A 83 -3.25 -27.07 -8.21
C ASP A 83 -2.77 -25.63 -8.51
N SER A 84 -2.64 -25.27 -9.78
CA SER A 84 -2.40 -23.88 -10.22
C SER A 84 -3.69 -23.09 -10.52
N ALA A 85 -4.87 -23.59 -10.10
CA ALA A 85 -6.17 -22.98 -10.39
C ALA A 85 -6.96 -22.52 -9.15
N ARG A 86 -6.32 -22.45 -7.98
CA ARG A 86 -6.85 -21.78 -6.77
C ARG A 86 -6.02 -20.56 -6.38
N LEU A 87 -5.62 -19.77 -7.39
CA LEU A 87 -5.31 -18.36 -7.18
C LEU A 87 -6.57 -17.69 -6.68
N ASP A 88 -6.55 -17.37 -5.39
CA ASP A 88 -7.59 -16.69 -4.64
C ASP A 88 -8.19 -15.54 -5.45
N LYS A 89 -9.51 -15.63 -5.63
CA LYS A 89 -10.38 -14.55 -6.09
C LYS A 89 -10.54 -13.49 -4.99
N THR A 90 -9.44 -13.00 -4.44
CA THR A 90 -9.45 -11.75 -3.69
C THR A 90 -9.47 -10.64 -4.73
N GLU A 91 -10.63 -10.00 -4.82
CA GLU A 91 -10.89 -8.87 -5.70
C GLU A 91 -9.71 -7.90 -5.64
N ASN A 92 -9.07 -7.69 -6.80
CA ASN A 92 -8.13 -6.60 -7.00
C ASN A 92 -8.78 -5.33 -6.44
N LYS A 93 -8.25 -4.82 -5.32
CA LYS A 93 -8.29 -3.39 -5.05
C LYS A 93 -7.96 -2.74 -6.39
N LEU A 94 -8.86 -1.93 -6.94
CA LEU A 94 -8.57 -1.18 -8.15
C LEU A 94 -7.57 -0.10 -7.75
N PHE A 95 -6.32 -0.50 -7.57
CA PHE A 95 -5.24 0.43 -7.65
C PHE A 95 -5.36 1.08 -9.03
N PRO A 96 -5.27 2.41 -9.10
CA PRO A 96 -5.24 3.06 -10.38
C PRO A 96 -4.02 2.52 -11.14
N THR A 97 -4.26 1.63 -12.09
CA THR A 97 -3.28 1.24 -13.09
C THR A 97 -2.96 2.51 -13.88
N PRO A 98 -1.68 2.90 -14.06
CA PRO A 98 -1.31 4.07 -14.86
C PRO A 98 -1.63 3.99 -16.37
N ASP A 99 -2.75 3.39 -16.77
CA ASP A 99 -3.28 3.51 -18.11
C ASP A 99 -4.72 4.09 -18.09
N SER A 100 -4.98 4.98 -19.06
CA SER A 100 -6.16 5.81 -19.31
C SER A 100 -6.24 7.19 -18.63
N GLN A 101 -5.82 8.23 -19.37
CA GLN A 101 -6.18 9.67 -19.31
C GLN A 101 -6.09 10.49 -18.00
N LEU A 102 -6.17 9.89 -16.82
CA LEU A 102 -6.20 10.53 -15.50
C LEU A 102 -4.78 10.89 -15.03
N PRO A 103 -4.62 12.02 -14.30
CA PRO A 103 -3.32 12.44 -13.80
C PRO A 103 -2.82 11.53 -12.68
N THR A 104 -1.53 11.21 -12.70
CA THR A 104 -0.85 10.57 -11.56
C THR A 104 -0.79 11.55 -10.40
N SER A 105 -1.40 11.18 -9.28
CA SER A 105 -1.43 12.00 -8.07
C SER A 105 -0.27 11.69 -7.12
N PHE A 106 0.30 12.74 -6.56
CA PHE A 106 1.32 12.74 -5.53
C PHE A 106 0.79 13.46 -4.29
N LEU A 107 1.27 13.02 -3.13
CA LEU A 107 0.89 13.51 -1.82
C LEU A 107 2.14 13.91 -1.05
N PHE A 108 2.09 15.02 -0.34
CA PHE A 108 3.04 15.36 0.71
C PHE A 108 2.27 15.59 2.01
N VAL A 109 2.72 14.99 3.11
CA VAL A 109 2.12 15.20 4.44
C VAL A 109 3.22 15.51 5.44
N GLY A 110 3.19 16.72 6.02
CA GLY A 110 4.14 17.11 7.05
C GLY A 110 4.31 18.62 7.18
N THR A 111 5.08 19.04 8.20
CA THR A 111 5.39 20.46 8.41
C THR A 111 6.17 21.04 7.23
N LEU A 112 5.75 22.21 6.74
CA LEU A 112 6.41 22.94 5.66
C LEU A 112 7.68 23.62 6.18
N SER A 113 8.72 22.82 6.39
CA SER A 113 10.01 23.22 6.98
C SER A 113 11.18 22.77 6.11
N LYS A 114 12.35 23.40 6.30
CA LYS A 114 13.56 23.07 5.55
C LYS A 114 13.95 21.60 5.66
N GLY A 115 13.80 20.99 6.84
CA GLY A 115 14.13 19.57 7.06
C GLY A 115 13.19 18.56 6.39
N LYS A 116 11.96 18.97 6.04
CA LYS A 116 11.00 18.13 5.30
C LYS A 116 11.04 18.35 3.79
N GLN A 117 11.75 19.38 3.33
CA GLN A 117 12.01 19.69 1.92
C GLN A 117 10.75 19.68 1.01
N PRO A 118 9.64 20.36 1.36
CA PRO A 118 8.45 20.42 0.51
C PRO A 118 8.71 21.04 -0.87
N LEU A 119 9.71 21.94 -0.98
CA LEU A 119 10.14 22.49 -2.26
C LEU A 119 10.70 21.41 -3.20
N TYR A 120 11.43 20.43 -2.68
CA TYR A 120 11.94 19.31 -3.48
C TYR A 120 10.79 18.45 -4.03
N ALA A 121 9.75 18.22 -3.23
CA ALA A 121 8.55 17.52 -3.70
C ALA A 121 7.85 18.28 -4.85
N ILE A 122 7.76 19.61 -4.74
CA ILE A 122 7.26 20.48 -5.82
C ILE A 122 8.12 20.35 -7.07
N GLN A 123 9.45 20.45 -6.94
CA GLN A 123 10.39 20.36 -8.07
C GLN A 123 10.32 19.02 -8.79
N LEU A 124 10.13 17.91 -8.05
CA LEU A 124 9.93 16.59 -8.64
C LEU A 124 8.69 16.57 -9.56
N VAL A 125 7.56 17.06 -9.06
CA VAL A 125 6.30 17.03 -9.80
C VAL A 125 6.31 18.04 -10.95
N GLU A 126 6.94 19.20 -10.76
CA GLU A 126 7.18 20.19 -11.82
C GLU A 126 7.99 19.58 -12.97
N GLU A 127 9.09 18.89 -12.69
CA GLU A 127 9.95 18.32 -13.72
C GLU A 127 9.25 17.16 -14.47
N LEU A 128 8.44 16.36 -13.78
CA LEU A 128 7.55 15.39 -14.45
C LEU A 128 6.54 16.08 -15.37
N HIS A 129 5.95 17.18 -14.92
CA HIS A 129 5.01 17.96 -15.72
C HIS A 129 5.66 18.55 -16.98
N LYS A 130 6.88 19.12 -16.85
CA LYS A 130 7.69 19.62 -17.99
C LYS A 130 7.97 18.54 -19.03
N ARG A 131 8.10 17.28 -18.60
CA ARG A 131 8.24 16.10 -19.49
C ARG A 131 6.92 15.58 -20.06
N GLY A 132 5.85 16.37 -19.99
CA GLY A 132 4.54 16.05 -20.55
C GLY A 132 3.74 15.02 -19.77
N LYS A 133 4.14 14.68 -18.54
CA LYS A 133 3.35 13.77 -17.69
C LYS A 133 2.17 14.52 -17.09
N LYS A 134 0.99 13.90 -17.09
CA LYS A 134 -0.19 14.40 -16.37
C LYS A 134 -0.02 14.06 -14.90
N VAL A 135 0.31 15.06 -14.08
CA VAL A 135 0.61 14.88 -12.66
C VAL A 135 -0.03 15.95 -11.80
N THR A 136 -0.32 15.62 -10.54
CA THR A 136 -0.77 16.60 -9.54
C THR A 136 -0.12 16.34 -8.19
N LEU A 137 0.10 17.38 -7.39
CA LEU A 137 0.62 17.30 -6.03
C LEU A 137 -0.30 18.04 -5.05
N ASP A 138 -0.80 17.33 -4.05
CA ASP A 138 -1.46 17.95 -2.91
C ASP A 138 -0.53 17.89 -1.70
N LEU A 139 -0.29 19.04 -1.06
CA LEU A 139 0.54 19.16 0.14
C LEU A 139 -0.33 19.48 1.36
N PHE A 140 -0.22 18.64 2.38
CA PHE A 140 -0.92 18.77 3.66
C PHE A 140 0.07 19.14 4.76
N GLY A 141 -0.30 20.14 5.55
CA GLY A 141 0.50 20.72 6.61
C GLY A 141 0.72 22.22 6.45
N GLU A 142 1.18 22.84 7.52
CA GLU A 142 1.61 24.23 7.56
C GLU A 142 3.07 24.35 7.98
N GLY A 143 3.66 25.54 7.81
CA GLY A 143 4.99 25.81 8.30
C GLY A 143 5.61 27.09 7.74
N ILE A 144 6.82 27.38 8.21
CA ILE A 144 7.53 28.63 7.89
C ILE A 144 7.80 28.81 6.39
N LEU A 145 7.87 27.71 5.62
CA LEU A 145 8.08 27.77 4.17
C LEU A 145 6.80 28.05 3.38
N ARG A 146 5.62 28.14 4.00
CA ARG A 146 4.33 28.29 3.29
C ARG A 146 4.37 29.40 2.23
N LYS A 147 4.76 30.62 2.61
CA LYS A 147 4.83 31.77 1.70
C LYS A 147 5.86 31.58 0.57
N GLU A 148 6.99 30.95 0.87
CA GLU A 148 8.03 30.67 -0.12
C GLU A 148 7.51 29.69 -1.19
N LEU A 149 6.78 28.65 -0.76
CA LEU A 149 6.18 27.68 -1.67
C LEU A 149 5.07 28.31 -2.52
N GLU A 150 4.21 29.15 -1.93
CA GLU A 150 3.18 29.90 -2.66
C GLU A 150 3.80 30.79 -3.75
N ASN A 151 4.87 31.52 -3.42
CA ASN A 151 5.61 32.34 -4.37
C ASN A 151 6.23 31.49 -5.49
N TYR A 152 6.88 30.37 -5.15
CA TYR A 152 7.47 29.47 -6.14
C TYR A 152 6.42 28.91 -7.10
N ILE A 153 5.28 28.44 -6.58
CA ILE A 153 4.17 27.93 -7.38
C ILE A 153 3.63 29.02 -8.31
N GLY A 154 3.49 30.25 -7.79
CA GLY A 154 3.01 31.40 -8.56
C GLY A 154 3.95 31.78 -9.70
N GLN A 155 5.25 31.91 -9.41
CA GLN A 155 6.27 32.30 -10.38
C GLN A 155 6.46 31.26 -11.50
N ASN A 156 6.27 29.98 -11.19
CA ASN A 156 6.43 28.88 -12.14
C ASN A 156 5.11 28.42 -12.78
N ASN A 157 3.99 29.13 -12.53
CA ASN A 157 2.66 28.82 -13.07
C ASN A 157 2.16 27.39 -12.76
N LEU A 158 2.41 26.89 -11.53
CA LEU A 158 2.13 25.51 -11.13
C LEU A 158 0.77 25.34 -10.41
N GLN A 159 -0.06 26.39 -10.31
CA GLN A 159 -1.31 26.39 -9.54
C GLN A 159 -2.32 25.32 -9.99
N ASN A 160 -2.28 24.94 -11.27
CA ASN A 160 -3.18 23.93 -11.83
C ASN A 160 -2.82 22.50 -11.40
N ILE A 161 -1.56 22.27 -11.02
CA ILE A 161 -1.04 20.94 -10.69
C ILE A 161 -0.60 20.82 -9.23
N ILE A 162 -0.37 21.92 -8.51
CA ILE A 162 0.10 21.90 -7.12
C ILE A 162 -0.88 22.64 -6.21
N ARG A 163 -1.30 21.99 -5.11
CA ARG A 163 -2.25 22.55 -4.14
C ARG A 163 -1.72 22.47 -2.72
N LEU A 164 -1.59 23.63 -2.07
CA LEU A 164 -1.26 23.72 -0.65
C LEU A 164 -2.57 23.67 0.16
N LYS A 165 -2.86 22.50 0.74
CA LYS A 165 -4.11 22.22 1.47
C LYS A 165 -4.09 22.70 2.92
N GLY A 166 -2.92 23.07 3.45
CA GLY A 166 -2.75 23.44 4.85
C GLY A 166 -2.97 22.26 5.80
N ASN A 167 -3.13 22.55 7.09
CA ASN A 167 -3.50 21.55 8.08
C ASN A 167 -4.94 21.07 7.83
N GLN A 168 -5.16 19.76 7.86
CA GLN A 168 -6.44 19.12 7.58
C GLN A 168 -6.77 18.06 8.63
N THR A 169 -8.03 17.63 8.68
CA THR A 169 -8.45 16.58 9.62
C THR A 169 -7.85 15.23 9.26
N LYS A 170 -7.81 14.30 10.25
CA LYS A 170 -7.34 12.92 10.04
C LYS A 170 -8.10 12.24 8.91
N GLU A 171 -9.40 12.44 8.84
CA GLU A 171 -10.30 11.83 7.84
C GLU A 171 -10.00 12.35 6.43
N THR A 172 -9.66 13.63 6.31
CA THR A 172 -9.31 14.24 5.02
C THR A 172 -7.97 13.69 4.51
N VAL A 173 -6.96 13.60 5.39
CA VAL A 173 -5.65 13.05 5.04
C VAL A 173 -5.76 11.54 4.73
N LEU A 174 -6.59 10.79 5.47
CA LEU A 174 -6.89 9.39 5.19
C LEU A 174 -7.48 9.20 3.78
N LYS A 175 -8.49 10.00 3.41
CA LYS A 175 -9.05 9.97 2.05
C LYS A 175 -7.99 10.31 0.99
N ALA A 176 -7.05 11.21 1.30
CA ALA A 176 -5.95 11.52 0.40
C ALA A 176 -5.02 10.31 0.21
N TYR A 177 -4.63 9.61 1.28
CA TYR A 177 -3.85 8.36 1.16
C TYR A 177 -4.58 7.30 0.32
N GLN A 178 -5.89 7.16 0.49
CA GLN A 178 -6.68 6.15 -0.25
C GLN A 178 -6.85 6.45 -1.74
N SER A 179 -6.75 7.71 -2.15
CA SER A 179 -7.01 8.16 -3.54
C SER A 179 -5.74 8.62 -4.28
N THR A 180 -4.57 8.52 -3.64
CA THR A 180 -3.30 8.98 -4.20
C THR A 180 -2.35 7.83 -4.51
N HIS A 181 -1.58 7.97 -5.59
CA HIS A 181 -0.65 6.93 -6.03
C HIS A 181 0.64 6.93 -5.21
N PHE A 182 1.21 8.11 -4.96
CA PHE A 182 2.54 8.25 -4.37
C PHE A 182 2.57 9.26 -3.22
N LEU A 183 3.28 8.92 -2.15
CA LEU A 183 3.67 9.86 -1.10
C LEU A 183 5.11 10.33 -1.38
N ILE A 184 5.40 11.62 -1.30
CA ILE A 184 6.76 12.17 -1.36
C ILE A 184 7.19 12.63 0.03
N LEU A 185 8.26 12.05 0.57
CA LEU A 185 8.86 12.44 1.86
C LEU A 185 10.40 12.56 1.74
N PRO A 186 10.91 13.65 1.16
CA PRO A 186 12.34 13.88 1.00
C PRO A 186 12.90 14.48 2.30
N SER A 187 12.78 13.79 3.44
CA SER A 187 13.19 14.38 4.72
C SER A 187 14.67 14.15 5.03
N LYS A 188 15.32 15.17 5.61
CA LYS A 188 16.70 15.09 6.11
C LYS A 188 16.85 14.29 7.41
N SER A 189 15.77 14.10 8.17
CA SER A 189 15.83 13.38 9.44
C SER A 189 14.45 12.84 9.81
N GLU A 190 14.41 11.56 10.18
CA GLU A 190 13.21 10.87 10.62
C GLU A 190 13.51 9.97 11.83
N GLY A 191 12.55 9.84 12.74
CA GLY A 191 12.56 8.80 13.77
C GLY A 191 11.85 7.56 13.27
N TRP A 192 10.52 7.56 13.40
CA TRP A 192 9.59 6.68 12.71
C TRP A 192 8.61 7.55 11.93
N PRO A 193 8.76 7.67 10.60
CA PRO A 193 7.87 8.52 9.81
C PRO A 193 6.50 7.86 9.69
N LYS A 194 5.59 8.24 10.60
CA LYS A 194 4.20 7.74 10.59
C LYS A 194 3.54 7.88 9.23
N VAL A 195 3.78 8.98 8.52
CA VAL A 195 3.22 9.23 7.20
C VAL A 195 3.62 8.17 6.15
N VAL A 196 4.82 7.59 6.26
CA VAL A 196 5.28 6.49 5.38
C VAL A 196 4.51 5.21 5.69
N ALA A 197 4.36 4.87 6.98
CA ALA A 197 3.55 3.73 7.39
C ALA A 197 2.08 3.91 6.99
N GLU A 198 1.50 5.09 7.23
CA GLU A 198 0.12 5.44 6.88
C GLU A 198 -0.14 5.34 5.37
N ALA A 199 0.76 5.89 4.54
CA ALA A 199 0.65 5.79 3.09
C ALA A 199 0.67 4.33 2.62
N MET A 200 1.66 3.55 3.08
CA MET A 200 1.75 2.14 2.74
C MET A 200 0.53 1.35 3.20
N PHE A 201 -0.03 1.66 4.37
CA PHE A 201 -1.23 0.98 4.91
C PHE A 201 -2.42 1.06 3.93
N TRP A 202 -2.53 2.17 3.21
CA TRP A 202 -3.58 2.44 2.22
C TRP A 202 -3.17 2.12 0.77
N GLY A 203 -1.92 1.72 0.52
CA GLY A 203 -1.42 1.42 -0.83
C GLY A 203 -0.88 2.61 -1.60
N CYS A 204 -0.69 3.75 -0.94
CA CYS A 204 0.02 4.89 -1.48
C CYS A 204 1.52 4.64 -1.37
N VAL A 205 2.21 4.56 -2.51
CA VAL A 205 3.62 4.12 -2.59
C VAL A 205 4.55 5.25 -2.14
N PRO A 206 5.41 5.04 -1.12
CA PRO A 206 6.32 6.09 -0.67
C PRO A 206 7.50 6.31 -1.61
N LEU A 207 7.86 7.57 -1.81
CA LEU A 207 9.06 8.10 -2.44
C LEU A 207 9.80 8.89 -1.36
N ALA A 208 10.80 8.30 -0.72
CA ALA A 208 11.36 8.87 0.51
C ALA A 208 12.88 8.83 0.56
N SER A 209 13.49 9.81 1.23
CA SER A 209 14.93 9.84 1.48
C SER A 209 15.39 8.66 2.35
N PRO A 210 16.56 8.05 2.11
CA PRO A 210 17.08 6.89 2.84
C PRO A 210 17.68 7.28 4.20
N VAL A 211 16.89 7.94 5.06
CA VAL A 211 17.32 8.38 6.40
C VAL A 211 16.79 7.44 7.48
N SER A 212 17.59 7.23 8.53
CA SER A 212 17.21 6.45 9.71
C SER A 212 16.63 5.06 9.38
N CYS A 213 15.37 4.79 9.73
CA CYS A 213 14.71 3.51 9.48
C CYS A 213 14.00 3.41 8.11
N VAL A 214 13.98 4.47 7.31
CA VAL A 214 13.23 4.51 6.04
C VAL A 214 13.65 3.40 5.06
N PRO A 215 14.94 3.11 4.81
CA PRO A 215 15.32 2.00 3.94
C PRO A 215 14.73 0.65 4.37
N TYR A 216 14.75 0.38 5.68
CA TYR A 216 14.13 -0.82 6.25
C TYR A 216 12.60 -0.80 6.10
N MET A 217 11.94 0.34 6.34
CA MET A 217 10.49 0.52 6.11
C MET A 217 10.10 0.35 4.63
N LEU A 218 11.00 0.58 3.69
CA LEU A 218 10.74 0.42 2.26
C LEU A 218 11.29 -0.88 1.67
N GLY A 219 11.82 -1.78 2.52
CA GLY A 219 12.39 -3.06 2.06
C GLY A 219 13.54 -2.87 1.09
N ASN A 220 14.36 -1.84 1.32
CA ASN A 220 15.43 -1.40 0.43
C ASN A 220 14.97 -1.17 -1.03
N GLY A 221 13.74 -0.70 -1.22
CA GLY A 221 13.17 -0.35 -2.52
C GLY A 221 12.07 -1.30 -3.02
N SER A 222 11.75 -2.38 -2.31
CA SER A 222 10.68 -3.30 -2.73
C SER A 222 9.28 -2.74 -2.45
N ARG A 223 9.13 -1.85 -1.47
CA ARG A 223 7.85 -1.26 -0.99
C ARG A 223 7.68 0.22 -1.32
N GLY A 224 8.62 0.80 -2.06
CA GLY A 224 8.66 2.22 -2.39
C GLY A 224 9.98 2.59 -3.06
N LEU A 225 10.14 3.86 -3.40
CA LEU A 225 11.34 4.37 -4.05
C LEU A 225 12.21 5.14 -3.05
N LEU A 226 13.50 4.84 -3.01
CA LEU A 226 14.47 5.57 -2.20
C LEU A 226 15.03 6.75 -3.02
N LEU A 227 14.71 7.97 -2.59
CA LEU A 227 15.17 9.19 -3.24
C LEU A 227 16.66 9.41 -2.96
N THR A 228 17.42 9.70 -4.00
CA THR A 228 18.83 10.07 -3.91
C THR A 228 19.03 11.54 -3.55
N GLU A 229 17.96 12.34 -3.64
CA GLU A 229 17.98 13.80 -3.51
C GLU A 229 18.82 14.50 -4.59
N ARG A 230 19.02 13.80 -5.71
CA ARG A 230 19.53 14.34 -6.96
C ARG A 230 18.38 14.36 -7.96
N LEU A 231 17.85 15.56 -8.23
CA LEU A 231 16.61 15.75 -8.98
C LEU A 231 16.60 15.00 -10.31
N SER A 232 17.68 15.08 -11.09
CA SER A 232 17.78 14.38 -12.39
C SER A 232 17.68 12.86 -12.26
N GLU A 233 18.32 12.27 -11.25
CA GLU A 233 18.31 10.83 -11.01
C GLU A 233 16.97 10.36 -10.49
N ASP A 234 16.40 11.07 -9.52
CA ASP A 234 15.10 10.73 -8.94
C ASP A 234 13.99 10.83 -9.99
N ILE A 235 14.06 11.80 -10.90
CA ILE A 235 13.14 11.90 -12.03
C ILE A 235 13.30 10.73 -12.98
N ASN A 236 14.52 10.28 -13.27
CA ASN A 236 14.72 9.12 -14.15
C ASN A 236 14.14 7.85 -13.53
N GLN A 237 14.32 7.66 -12.22
CA GLN A 237 13.69 6.55 -11.50
C GLN A 237 12.16 6.64 -11.53
N LEU A 238 11.59 7.83 -11.32
CA LEU A 238 10.15 8.04 -11.36
C LEU A 238 9.56 7.84 -12.75
N VAL A 239 10.22 8.34 -13.80
CA VAL A 239 9.78 8.12 -15.18
C VAL A 239 9.75 6.63 -15.51
N ALA A 240 10.77 5.87 -15.08
CA ALA A 240 10.77 4.41 -15.23
C ALA A 240 9.62 3.76 -14.45
N LEU A 241 9.38 4.17 -13.21
CA LEU A 241 8.29 3.65 -12.38
C LEU A 241 6.91 3.91 -13.01
N LEU A 242 6.68 5.12 -13.52
CA LEU A 242 5.44 5.50 -14.22
C LEU A 242 5.26 4.79 -15.56
N HIS A 243 6.35 4.35 -16.20
CA HIS A 243 6.30 3.58 -17.44
C HIS A 243 5.94 2.11 -17.21
N TYR A 244 6.20 1.57 -16.01
CA TYR A 244 5.89 0.20 -15.62
C TYR A 244 4.86 0.12 -14.48
N PRO A 245 3.56 0.36 -14.77
CA PRO A 245 2.41 0.17 -13.87
C PRO A 245 2.47 -0.99 -12.87
N LYS A 246 2.89 -2.17 -13.36
CA LYS A 246 2.94 -3.39 -12.55
C LYS A 246 3.98 -3.31 -11.43
N THR A 247 5.02 -2.50 -11.61
CA THR A 247 6.06 -2.28 -10.60
C THR A 247 5.53 -1.48 -9.42
N SER A 248 4.88 -0.33 -9.67
CA SER A 248 4.25 0.46 -8.60
C SER A 248 3.13 -0.33 -7.91
N GLN A 249 2.39 -1.14 -8.66
CA GLN A 249 1.37 -2.03 -8.11
C GLN A 249 1.94 -3.03 -7.11
N LYS A 250 3.04 -3.70 -7.49
CA LYS A 250 3.73 -4.64 -6.63
C LYS A 250 4.25 -3.95 -5.35
N MET A 251 4.86 -2.77 -5.48
CA MET A 251 5.31 -1.97 -4.34
C MET A 251 4.17 -1.63 -3.39
N ALA A 252 3.00 -1.24 -3.93
CA ALA A 252 1.83 -0.91 -3.13
C ALA A 252 1.32 -2.12 -2.33
N ASN A 253 1.24 -3.30 -2.96
CA ASN A 253 0.83 -4.54 -2.31
C ASN A 253 1.81 -4.96 -1.20
N GLU A 254 3.11 -4.95 -1.49
CA GLU A 254 4.13 -5.27 -0.49
C GLU A 254 4.13 -4.27 0.67
N GLY A 255 3.96 -2.98 0.36
CA GLY A 255 3.87 -1.91 1.35
C GLY A 255 2.66 -2.08 2.27
N GLN A 256 1.48 -2.36 1.70
CA GLN A 256 0.26 -2.64 2.48
C GLN A 256 0.46 -3.83 3.41
N ASN A 257 0.95 -4.95 2.88
CA ASN A 257 1.15 -6.18 3.65
C ASN A 257 2.12 -5.98 4.82
N TRP A 258 3.17 -5.18 4.62
CA TRP A 258 4.11 -4.88 5.69
C TRP A 258 3.54 -3.88 6.70
N SER A 259 2.94 -2.77 6.23
CA SER A 259 2.46 -1.70 7.11
C SER A 259 1.28 -2.13 7.99
N ARG A 260 0.40 -3.01 7.47
CA ARG A 260 -0.73 -3.58 8.22
C ARG A 260 -0.31 -4.49 9.37
N GLN A 261 0.99 -4.74 9.56
CA GLN A 261 1.54 -5.39 10.75
C GLN A 261 1.83 -4.42 11.90
N PHE A 262 1.57 -3.12 11.74
CA PHE A 262 1.84 -2.07 12.73
C PHE A 262 0.55 -1.34 13.13
N THR A 263 -0.43 -2.11 13.59
CA THR A 263 -1.76 -1.60 14.01
C THR A 263 -1.75 -1.09 15.44
N THR A 264 -2.75 -0.27 15.77
CA THR A 264 -2.97 0.19 17.16
C THR A 264 -3.24 -0.98 18.11
N ASP A 265 -3.92 -2.02 17.62
CA ASP A 265 -4.23 -3.24 18.38
C ASP A 265 -2.94 -3.98 18.77
N LYS A 266 -2.05 -4.21 17.80
CA LYS A 266 -0.74 -4.83 18.06
C LYS A 266 0.13 -3.97 18.95
N PHE A 267 0.14 -2.66 18.72
CA PHE A 267 0.89 -1.72 19.55
C PHE A 267 0.46 -1.79 21.02
N GLU A 268 -0.83 -1.82 21.28
CA GLU A 268 -1.38 -1.96 22.62
C GLU A 268 -1.00 -3.31 23.26
N ALA A 269 -1.06 -4.40 22.48
CA ALA A 269 -0.65 -5.72 22.93
C ALA A 269 0.84 -5.76 23.35
N GLU A 270 1.73 -5.19 22.54
CA GLU A 270 3.17 -5.12 22.84
C GLU A 270 3.48 -4.25 24.07
N ILE A 271 2.77 -3.13 24.27
CA ILE A 271 2.90 -2.33 25.50
C ILE A 271 2.51 -3.16 26.72
N ARG A 272 1.41 -3.91 26.64
CA ARG A 272 0.95 -4.76 27.76
C ARG A 272 1.97 -5.84 28.10
N GLU A 273 2.68 -6.40 27.12
CA GLU A 273 3.77 -7.34 27.36
C GLU A 273 5.01 -6.69 27.98
N LEU A 274 5.32 -5.45 27.61
CA LEU A 274 6.47 -4.71 28.15
C LEU A 274 6.30 -4.29 29.62
N LEU A 275 5.06 -4.16 30.08
CA LEU A 275 4.73 -3.75 31.45
C LEU A 275 4.61 -4.94 32.43
N ARG A 276 4.69 -6.18 31.93
CA ARG A 276 4.69 -7.41 32.75
C ARG A 276 6.11 -7.83 33.13
#